data_AF-D8RSV0-F1
#
_entry.id   AF-D8RSV0-F1
#
_cell.length_a   1.000
_cell.length_b   1.000
_cell.length_c   1.000
_cell.angle_alpha   90.00
_cell.angle_beta   90.00
_cell.angle_gamma   90.00
#
_symmetry.space_group_name_H-M   'P 1'
#
loop_
_entity.id
_entity.type
_entity.pdbx_description
1 polymer ?
#
loop_
_entity_poly.entity_id
_entity_poly.type
_entity_poly.pdbx_seq_one_letter_code
_entity_poly.pdbx_strand_id
1 'polypeptide(L)'
;ARLFGPAIFEASKLKVLFLGEDHDKHPSKSPRTYTLTHSDITAKLTLAISREINKAQIMGWYSRLQRDEVLAEWKQTKGEMSLHVHCHISGGHWMLDAIAPLRFYIFRKELPVVLEAFRHGDEPLFRNHPELEGAMVWVYFHSNVSEYNKVECWGPLRNAA
;
A
#
# COMPACT_ATOMS: atom_id res chain seq x y z
N ALA A 1 -7.82 11.91 -11.23
CA ALA A 1 -7.01 12.39 -10.08
C ALA A 1 -7.12 13.90 -9.93
N ARG A 2 -7.36 14.42 -8.71
CA ARG A 2 -7.27 15.87 -8.43
C ARG A 2 -5.78 16.22 -8.27
N LEU A 3 -5.15 16.78 -9.31
CA LEU A 3 -3.75 17.20 -9.23
C LEU A 3 -3.51 18.32 -8.18
N PHE A 4 -4.54 19.05 -7.77
CA PHE A 4 -4.44 20.16 -6.82
C PHE A 4 -5.53 20.06 -5.74
N GLY A 5 -5.11 19.98 -4.48
CA GLY A 5 -5.95 19.75 -3.28
C GLY A 5 -5.37 18.63 -2.38
N PRO A 6 -5.67 18.62 -1.07
CA PRO A 6 -5.32 17.50 -0.20
C PRO A 6 -6.05 16.24 -0.68
N ALA A 7 -5.34 15.11 -0.70
CA ALA A 7 -5.98 13.82 -0.90
C ALA A 7 -6.83 13.55 0.35
N ILE A 8 -8.15 13.48 0.19
CA ILE A 8 -9.08 13.20 1.28
C ILE A 8 -9.55 11.78 1.09
N PHE A 9 -9.35 10.94 2.11
CA PHE A 9 -9.89 9.59 2.11
C PHE A 9 -11.42 9.64 2.18
N GLU A 10 -12.08 8.97 1.23
CA GLU A 10 -13.54 8.82 1.18
C GLU A 10 -13.90 7.34 1.26
N ALA A 11 -14.36 6.90 2.43
CA ALA A 11 -14.71 5.49 2.68
C ALA A 11 -15.72 4.93 1.68
N SER A 12 -16.67 5.75 1.20
CA SER A 12 -17.69 5.34 0.22
C SER A 12 -17.12 4.95 -1.15
N LYS A 13 -15.88 5.36 -1.45
CA LYS A 13 -15.16 5.01 -2.68
C LYS A 13 -14.26 3.79 -2.52
N LEU A 14 -14.09 3.28 -1.30
CA LEU A 14 -13.30 2.10 -1.01
C LEU A 14 -14.14 0.84 -1.17
N LYS A 15 -13.67 -0.06 -2.04
CA LYS A 15 -14.17 -1.43 -2.16
C LYS A 15 -13.13 -2.37 -1.55
N VAL A 16 -13.52 -3.12 -0.53
CA VAL A 16 -12.65 -4.12 0.11
C VAL A 16 -12.95 -5.50 -0.48
N LEU A 17 -11.90 -6.25 -0.81
CA LEU A 17 -11.96 -7.61 -1.32
C LEU A 17 -11.07 -8.51 -0.45
N PHE A 18 -11.65 -9.53 0.17
CA PHE A 18 -10.89 -10.56 0.87
C PHE A 18 -10.59 -11.71 -0.09
N LEU A 19 -9.30 -11.99 -0.30
CA LEU A 19 -8.83 -13.03 -1.22
C LEU A 19 -8.31 -14.23 -0.43
N GLY A 20 -8.77 -15.42 -0.80
CA GLY A 20 -8.18 -16.68 -0.36
C GLY A 20 -9.01 -17.51 0.61
N GLU A 21 -9.91 -16.93 1.41
CA GLU A 21 -10.98 -17.66 2.13
C GLU A 21 -12.17 -16.74 2.44
N ASP A 22 -13.23 -17.34 3.00
CA ASP A 22 -14.43 -16.66 3.47
C ASP A 22 -14.12 -15.55 4.51
N HIS A 23 -14.90 -14.47 4.49
CA HIS A 23 -14.71 -13.27 5.33
C HIS A 23 -14.60 -13.63 6.82
N ASP A 24 -15.35 -14.65 7.26
CA ASP A 24 -15.45 -15.07 8.66
C ASP A 24 -14.30 -15.99 9.13
N LYS A 25 -13.41 -16.41 8.23
CA LYS A 25 -12.30 -17.34 8.54
C LYS A 25 -10.92 -16.70 8.48
N HIS A 26 -10.82 -15.40 8.22
CA HIS A 26 -9.54 -14.70 8.24
C HIS A 26 -8.98 -14.65 9.67
N PRO A 27 -7.84 -15.32 9.96
CA PRO A 27 -7.26 -15.33 11.29
C PRO A 27 -6.93 -13.91 11.75
N SER A 28 -7.09 -13.66 13.04
CA SER A 28 -6.85 -12.35 13.65
C SER A 28 -5.39 -11.89 13.53
N LYS A 29 -4.41 -12.81 13.55
CA LYS A 29 -2.98 -12.45 13.73
C LYS A 29 -2.01 -12.93 12.63
N SER A 30 -2.48 -13.44 11.49
CA SER A 30 -1.58 -13.89 10.41
C SER A 30 -1.03 -12.70 9.60
N PRO A 31 0.18 -12.80 9.02
CA PRO A 31 0.68 -11.78 8.09
C PRO A 31 -0.34 -11.52 6.97
N ARG A 32 -0.66 -10.25 6.72
CA ARG A 32 -1.57 -9.85 5.64
C ARG A 32 -0.80 -9.07 4.59
N THR A 33 -1.21 -9.27 3.34
CA THR A 33 -0.77 -8.47 2.20
C THR A 33 -1.94 -7.62 1.75
N TYR A 34 -1.65 -6.36 1.45
CA TYR A 34 -2.58 -5.40 0.88
C TYR A 34 -2.16 -5.05 -0.54
N THR A 35 -3.13 -4.97 -1.43
CA THR A 35 -2.98 -4.40 -2.76
C THR A 35 -4.06 -3.35 -2.92
N LEU A 36 -3.66 -2.08 -2.97
CA LEU A 36 -4.56 -0.98 -3.26
C LEU A 36 -4.40 -0.57 -4.72
N THR A 37 -5.48 -0.69 -5.49
CA THR A 37 -5.52 -0.25 -6.88
C THR A 37 -6.45 0.96 -6.99
N HIS A 38 -5.96 2.04 -7.61
CA HIS A 38 -6.78 3.21 -7.93
C HIS A 38 -7.30 3.13 -9.37
N SER A 39 -8.61 3.34 -9.56
CA SER A 39 -9.21 3.47 -10.88
C SER A 39 -9.34 4.94 -11.27
N ASP A 40 -8.49 5.42 -12.18
CA ASP A 40 -8.54 6.81 -12.67
C ASP A 40 -9.88 7.17 -13.35
N ILE A 41 -10.57 6.19 -13.94
CA ILE A 41 -11.84 6.38 -14.64
C ILE A 41 -12.99 6.59 -13.65
N THR A 42 -13.03 5.80 -12.57
CA THR A 42 -14.16 5.79 -11.63
C THR A 42 -13.87 6.49 -10.30
N ALA A 43 -12.61 6.91 -10.08
CA ALA A 43 -12.08 7.40 -8.82
C ALA A 43 -12.33 6.44 -7.64
N LYS A 44 -12.54 5.15 -7.91
CA LYS A 44 -12.75 4.12 -6.88
C LYS A 44 -11.41 3.53 -6.46
N LEU A 45 -11.29 3.26 -5.17
CA LEU A 45 -10.19 2.54 -4.57
C LEU A 45 -10.61 1.09 -4.35
N THR A 46 -9.80 0.14 -4.79
CA THR A 46 -10.02 -1.28 -4.50
C THR A 46 -8.89 -1.77 -3.62
N LEU A 47 -9.21 -2.18 -2.40
CA LEU A 47 -8.28 -2.82 -1.47
C LEU A 47 -8.50 -4.32 -1.50
N ALA A 48 -7.54 -5.05 -2.05
CA ALA A 48 -7.48 -6.50 -1.91
C ALA A 48 -6.62 -6.88 -0.69
N ILE A 49 -7.18 -7.71 0.18
CA ILE A 49 -6.55 -8.24 1.39
C ILE A 49 -6.35 -9.74 1.21
N SER A 50 -5.11 -10.20 1.30
CA SER A 50 -4.78 -11.63 1.21
C SER A 50 -3.91 -12.11 2.37
N ARG A 51 -3.94 -13.42 2.63
CA ARG A 51 -3.10 -14.09 3.64
C ARG A 51 -1.72 -14.46 3.15
N GLU A 52 -1.66 -14.95 1.92
CA GLU A 52 -0.41 -15.34 1.31
C GLU A 52 0.03 -14.22 0.40
N ILE A 53 1.30 -13.85 0.55
CA ILE A 53 2.02 -13.18 -0.52
C ILE A 53 1.95 -14.13 -1.71
N ASN A 54 1.07 -13.86 -2.65
CA ASN A 54 1.16 -14.53 -3.93
C ASN A 54 2.47 -14.04 -4.55
N LYS A 55 3.54 -14.84 -4.40
CA LYS A 55 4.85 -14.52 -4.97
C LYS A 55 4.74 -14.30 -6.48
N ALA A 56 3.77 -14.92 -7.16
CA ALA A 56 3.48 -14.65 -8.56
C ALA A 56 2.78 -13.30 -8.79
N GLN A 57 2.11 -12.73 -7.79
CA GLN A 57 1.58 -11.35 -7.83
C GLN A 57 2.69 -10.32 -7.56
N ILE A 58 3.65 -10.60 -6.66
CA ILE A 58 4.86 -9.77 -6.50
C ILE A 58 5.78 -9.88 -7.72
N MET A 59 6.05 -11.08 -8.24
CA MET A 59 6.81 -11.26 -9.50
C MET A 59 6.02 -10.74 -10.72
N GLY A 60 4.70 -10.84 -10.67
CA GLY A 60 3.76 -10.23 -11.60
C GLY A 60 3.84 -8.71 -11.59
N TRP A 61 4.02 -8.10 -10.42
CA TRP A 61 4.23 -6.66 -10.24
C TRP A 61 5.55 -6.20 -10.87
N TYR A 62 6.63 -6.98 -10.74
CA TYR A 62 7.88 -6.69 -11.45
C TYR A 62 7.77 -6.85 -12.98
N SER A 63 6.79 -7.62 -13.48
CA SER A 63 6.63 -7.93 -14.92
C SER A 63 5.47 -7.23 -15.63
N ARG A 64 4.46 -6.73 -14.90
CA ARG A 64 3.30 -6.00 -15.43
C ARG A 64 3.35 -4.56 -14.94
N LEU A 65 3.68 -3.66 -15.87
CA LEU A 65 3.48 -2.22 -15.77
C LEU A 65 2.05 -1.88 -15.29
N GLN A 66 1.81 -1.75 -13.99
CA GLN A 66 0.53 -1.29 -13.44
C GLN A 66 0.75 -0.06 -12.58
N ARG A 67 0.33 1.08 -13.13
CA ARG A 67 0.89 2.40 -12.85
C ARG A 67 0.47 2.97 -11.51
N ASP A 68 -0.56 2.43 -10.85
CA ASP A 68 -1.20 3.08 -9.70
C ASP A 68 -1.56 2.06 -8.59
N GLU A 69 -0.79 0.98 -8.48
CA GLU A 69 -0.92 0.00 -7.41
C GLU A 69 0.05 0.29 -6.27
N VAL A 70 -0.46 0.27 -5.04
CA VAL A 70 0.36 0.25 -3.83
C VAL A 70 0.22 -1.10 -3.15
N LEU A 71 1.36 -1.76 -2.96
CA LEU A 71 1.43 -3.01 -2.21
C LEU A 71 1.85 -2.73 -0.79
N ALA A 72 1.31 -3.46 0.16
CA ALA A 72 1.85 -3.47 1.50
C ALA A 72 1.84 -4.87 2.11
N GLU A 73 2.78 -5.15 2.99
CA GLU A 73 2.83 -6.40 3.73
C GLU A 73 3.14 -6.14 5.20
N TRP A 74 2.47 -6.89 6.07
CA TRP A 74 2.83 -6.95 7.47
C TRP A 74 4.01 -7.90 7.68
N LYS A 75 5.07 -7.41 8.31
CA LYS A 75 6.22 -8.23 8.71
C LYS A 75 6.31 -8.30 10.23
N GLN A 76 6.67 -9.47 10.73
CA GLN A 76 7.01 -9.67 12.13
C GLN A 76 8.50 -9.88 12.26
N THR A 77 9.17 -9.01 13.02
CA THR A 77 10.60 -9.15 13.34
C THR A 77 10.78 -9.08 14.85
N LYS A 78 11.40 -10.11 15.45
CA LYS A 78 11.64 -10.18 16.91
C LYS A 78 10.39 -9.95 17.77
N GLY A 79 9.21 -10.35 17.27
CA GLY A 79 7.94 -10.19 17.96
C GLY A 79 7.22 -8.87 17.71
N GLU A 80 7.88 -7.89 17.10
CA GLU A 80 7.29 -6.60 16.72
C GLU A 80 6.77 -6.65 15.28
N MET A 81 5.62 -6.00 15.05
CA MET A 81 5.00 -5.88 13.74
C MET A 81 5.39 -4.56 13.08
N SER A 82 5.63 -4.60 11.78
CA SER A 82 5.85 -3.41 10.94
C SER A 82 5.11 -3.54 9.62
N LEU A 83 4.62 -2.43 9.10
CA LEU A 83 3.97 -2.36 7.80
C LEU A 83 4.98 -1.92 6.76
N HIS A 84 5.18 -2.72 5.72
CA HIS A 84 6.11 -2.43 4.63
C HIS A 84 5.30 -2.10 3.38
N VAL A 85 5.36 -0.85 2.95
CA VAL A 85 4.62 -0.33 1.79
C VAL A 85 5.58 -0.20 0.61
N HIS A 86 5.19 -0.70 -0.54
CA HIS A 86 6.01 -0.71 -1.75
C HIS A 86 5.35 0.14 -2.84
N CYS A 87 6.07 1.17 -3.28
CA CYS A 87 5.68 2.08 -4.34
C CYS A 87 6.62 1.92 -5.53
N HIS A 88 6.07 1.62 -6.71
CA HIS A 88 6.86 1.59 -7.95
C HIS A 88 6.99 3.00 -8.52
N ILE A 89 8.18 3.59 -8.45
CA ILE A 89 8.45 4.91 -9.03
C ILE A 89 8.83 4.80 -10.50
N SER A 90 9.85 4.02 -10.83
CA SER A 90 10.29 3.80 -12.22
C SER A 90 11.01 2.46 -12.38
N GLY A 91 11.10 1.97 -13.62
CA GLY A 91 11.67 0.65 -13.92
C GLY A 91 11.09 0.05 -15.20
N GLY A 92 11.81 -0.87 -15.85
CA GLY A 92 11.35 -1.60 -17.04
C GLY A 92 11.37 -0.82 -18.38
N HIS A 93 11.12 0.49 -18.38
CA HIS A 93 11.17 1.32 -19.58
C HIS A 93 11.70 2.75 -19.28
N TRP A 94 12.65 3.26 -20.08
CA TRP A 94 13.34 4.55 -19.86
C TRP A 94 12.40 5.76 -19.72
N MET A 95 11.26 5.76 -20.43
CA MET A 95 10.22 6.81 -20.28
C MET A 95 9.69 6.95 -18.85
N LEU A 96 9.69 5.87 -18.05
CA LEU A 96 9.28 5.94 -16.64
C LEU A 96 10.32 6.64 -15.77
N ASP A 97 11.59 6.59 -16.15
CA ASP A 97 12.65 7.31 -15.43
C ASP A 97 12.49 8.83 -15.61
N ALA A 98 12.06 9.29 -16.80
CA ALA A 98 11.79 10.70 -17.07
C ALA A 98 10.67 11.30 -16.20
N ILE A 99 9.70 10.48 -15.76
CA ILE A 99 8.59 10.91 -14.89
C ILE A 99 8.76 10.47 -13.42
N ALA A 100 9.91 9.89 -13.07
CA ALA A 100 10.20 9.46 -11.70
C ALA A 100 10.02 10.58 -10.65
N PRO A 101 10.43 11.85 -10.90
CA PRO A 101 10.22 12.93 -9.94
C PRO A 101 8.73 13.18 -9.65
N LEU A 102 7.90 13.16 -10.70
CA LEU A 102 6.45 13.36 -10.59
C LEU A 102 5.79 12.20 -9.84
N ARG A 103 6.11 10.94 -10.19
CA ARG A 103 5.56 9.76 -9.51
C ARG A 103 5.97 9.72 -8.05
N PHE A 104 7.23 10.01 -7.75
CA PHE A 104 7.72 10.09 -6.38
C PHE A 104 6.94 11.14 -5.56
N TYR A 105 6.73 12.33 -6.12
CA TYR A 105 5.92 13.38 -5.50
C TYR A 105 4.47 12.95 -5.25
N ILE A 106 3.82 12.33 -6.24
CA ILE A 106 2.44 11.85 -6.12
C ILE A 106 2.32 10.79 -5.03
N PHE A 107 3.15 9.75 -5.04
CA PHE A 107 3.10 8.71 -4.01
C PHE A 107 3.31 9.30 -2.61
N ARG A 108 4.34 10.14 -2.43
CA ARG A 108 4.59 10.78 -1.15
C ARG A 108 3.42 11.65 -0.67
N LYS A 109 2.65 12.23 -1.57
CA LYS A 109 1.47 13.03 -1.23
C LYS A 109 0.23 12.18 -0.92
N GLU A 110 0.02 11.08 -1.63
CA GLU A 110 -1.18 10.24 -1.54
C GLU A 110 -1.05 9.11 -0.51
N LEU A 111 0.16 8.77 -0.07
CA LEU A 111 0.41 7.67 0.88
C LEU A 111 -0.39 7.74 2.19
N PRO A 112 -0.63 8.90 2.83
CA PRO A 112 -1.52 8.95 4.00
C PRO A 112 -2.91 8.40 3.71
N VAL A 113 -3.51 8.75 2.55
CA VAL A 113 -4.81 8.21 2.12
C VAL A 113 -4.76 6.71 1.86
N VAL A 114 -3.63 6.20 1.35
CA VAL A 114 -3.41 4.76 1.15
C VAL A 114 -3.37 4.03 2.49
N LEU A 115 -2.64 4.58 3.46
CA LEU A 115 -2.54 4.01 4.81
C LEU A 115 -3.88 4.06 5.54
N GLU A 116 -4.65 5.14 5.37
CA GLU A 116 -6.01 5.23 5.90
C GLU A 116 -6.96 4.22 5.23
N ALA A 117 -6.79 3.96 3.93
CA ALA A 117 -7.54 2.91 3.24
C ALA A 117 -7.21 1.52 3.79
N PHE A 118 -5.96 1.24 4.14
CA PHE A 118 -5.59 -0.01 4.82
C PHE A 118 -6.22 -0.10 6.22
N ARG A 119 -6.13 0.98 7.00
CA ARG A 119 -6.68 1.05 8.37
C ARG A 119 -8.19 0.86 8.39
N HIS A 120 -8.89 1.57 7.52
CA HIS A 120 -10.34 1.52 7.41
C HIS A 120 -10.82 0.21 6.76
N GLY A 121 -10.12 -0.24 5.72
CA GLY A 121 -10.53 -1.42 4.95
C GLY A 121 -10.33 -2.75 5.69
N ASP A 122 -9.41 -2.80 6.65
CA ASP A 122 -9.17 -3.97 7.52
C ASP A 122 -9.56 -3.69 8.98
N GLU A 123 -10.67 -2.97 9.20
CA GLU A 123 -11.17 -2.60 10.52
C GLU A 123 -11.22 -3.79 11.52
N PRO A 124 -11.65 -5.02 11.14
CA PRO A 124 -11.66 -6.16 12.06
C PRO A 124 -10.26 -6.55 12.56
N LEU A 125 -9.21 -6.37 11.76
CA LEU A 125 -7.84 -6.59 12.21
C LEU A 125 -7.46 -5.59 13.31
N PHE A 126 -7.64 -4.30 13.05
CA PHE A 126 -7.26 -3.24 13.98
C PHE A 126 -8.10 -3.24 15.26
N ARG A 127 -9.36 -3.66 15.19
CA ARG A 127 -10.21 -3.86 16.37
C ARG A 127 -9.68 -4.98 17.27
N ASN A 128 -9.20 -6.07 16.69
CA ASN A 128 -8.67 -7.22 17.44
C ASN A 128 -7.19 -7.03 17.85
N HIS A 129 -6.46 -6.18 17.13
CA HIS A 129 -5.03 -5.92 17.31
C HIS A 129 -4.73 -4.41 17.31
N PRO A 130 -5.20 -3.66 18.33
CA PRO A 130 -4.99 -2.21 18.41
C PRO A 130 -3.51 -1.83 18.50
N GLU A 131 -2.63 -2.75 18.91
CA GLU A 131 -1.17 -2.55 18.92
C GLU A 131 -0.60 -2.22 17.53
N LEU A 132 -1.26 -2.65 16.45
CA LEU A 132 -0.83 -2.39 15.08
C LEU A 132 -0.91 -0.91 14.69
N GLU A 133 -1.71 -0.11 15.39
CA GLU A 133 -1.73 1.34 15.19
C GLU A 133 -0.40 2.01 15.58
N GLY A 134 0.35 1.38 16.50
CA GLY A 134 1.68 1.81 16.92
C GLY A 134 2.81 1.28 16.03
N ALA A 135 2.52 0.38 15.09
CA ALA A 135 3.53 -0.28 14.27
C ALA A 135 4.22 0.70 13.31
N MET A 136 5.53 0.50 13.12
CA MET A 136 6.32 1.34 12.22
C MET A 136 5.95 1.07 10.75
N VAL A 137 5.75 2.16 10.00
CA VAL A 137 5.52 2.14 8.56
C VAL A 137 6.84 2.40 7.84
N TRP A 138 7.26 1.43 7.02
CA TRP A 138 8.41 1.53 6.14
C TRP A 138 7.95 1.64 4.70
N VAL A 139 8.32 2.72 4.01
CA VAL A 139 7.95 2.96 2.62
C VAL A 139 9.16 2.75 1.72
N TYR A 140 9.02 1.84 0.76
CA TYR A 140 10.02 1.51 -0.25
C TYR A 140 9.63 2.16 -1.56
N PHE A 141 10.40 3.16 -1.97
CA PHE A 141 10.29 3.76 -3.28
C PHE A 141 11.25 3.04 -4.22
N HIS A 142 10.71 2.21 -5.10
CA HIS A 142 11.50 1.41 -6.05
C HIS A 142 11.69 2.19 -7.35
N SER A 143 12.94 2.47 -7.73
CA SER A 143 13.28 3.24 -8.93
C SER A 143 14.60 2.77 -9.55
N ASN A 144 14.73 2.90 -10.86
CA ASN A 144 16.04 2.83 -11.54
C ASN A 144 16.86 4.11 -11.38
N VAL A 145 16.24 5.23 -10.99
CA VAL A 145 16.91 6.50 -10.71
C VAL A 145 17.33 6.50 -9.24
N SER A 146 18.63 6.57 -8.98
CA SER A 146 19.20 6.45 -7.63
C SER A 146 18.63 7.48 -6.63
N GLU A 147 18.30 8.69 -7.09
CA GLU A 147 17.68 9.72 -6.27
C GLU A 147 16.32 9.31 -5.67
N TYR A 148 15.56 8.48 -6.39
CA TYR A 148 14.21 8.05 -6.01
C TYR A 148 14.17 6.60 -5.51
N ASN A 149 15.26 5.85 -5.61
CA ASN A 149 15.37 4.50 -5.06
C ASN A 149 15.76 4.54 -3.58
N LYS A 150 14.79 4.61 -2.68
CA LYS A 150 15.05 4.80 -1.25
C LYS A 150 14.00 4.18 -0.34
N VAL A 151 14.37 4.02 0.93
CA VAL A 151 13.49 3.55 1.99
C VAL A 151 13.32 4.67 3.01
N GLU A 152 12.08 4.96 3.37
CA GLU A 152 11.73 5.97 4.38
C GLU A 152 10.97 5.33 5.54
N CYS A 153 11.29 5.73 6.78
CA CYS A 153 10.46 5.41 7.95
C CYS A 153 9.49 6.56 8.18
N TRP A 154 8.19 6.26 8.12
CA TRP A 154 7.12 7.24 8.29
C TRP A 154 6.58 7.27 9.72
N GLY A 155 7.17 6.45 10.61
CA GLY A 155 6.78 6.36 12.01
C GLY A 155 5.56 5.46 12.22
N PRO A 156 4.88 5.60 13.38
CA PRO A 156 3.71 4.79 13.73
C PRO A 156 2.56 4.97 12.73
N LEU A 157 1.87 3.88 12.38
CA LEU A 157 0.77 3.87 11.42
C LEU A 157 -0.29 4.93 11.70
N ARG A 158 -0.72 5.09 12.95
CA ARG A 158 -1.73 6.09 13.36
C ARG A 158 -1.33 7.56 13.08
N ASN A 159 -0.04 7.83 12.95
CA ASN A 159 0.49 9.17 12.65
C ASN A 159 0.80 9.35 11.16
N ALA A 160 1.02 8.23 10.46
CA ALA A 160 1.37 8.22 9.05
C ALA A 160 0.14 8.21 8.12
N ALA A 161 -0.98 7.65 8.60
CA ALA A 161 -2.29 7.67 7.95
C ALA A 161 -2.98 9.04 8.05
#